data_AF-A0A957ZW24-F1
#
_entry.id   AF-A0A957ZW24-F1
#
_cell.length_a   1.000
_cell.length_b   1.000
_cell.length_c   1.000
_cell.angle_alpha   90.00
_cell.angle_beta   90.00
_cell.angle_gamma   90.00
#
_symmetry.space_group_name_H-M   'P 1'
#
loop_
_entity.id
_entity.type
_entity.pdbx_description
1 polymer ?
#
loop_
_entity_poly.entity_id
_entity_poly.type
_entity_poly.pdbx_seq_one_letter_code
_entity_poly.pdbx_strand_id
1 'polypeptide(L)'
;NARFELDHSALSIRELWRPPRAVDLHDLVAHFPFSPSDMVLRREWAFRVDLFDEYHVYVGEDLDINVRLALAGCRFGGIDRALNLRRYHSGRRLANLPGVIADTLRPLDATFADPRCPEAVRQRKEQAYATHYMLWAAIAFGQNDTAAGQEFARSALQRDPRLLLGHPSPFLAALIAHSCVDESVDHDPLLRAMLDQLPPEGAVDPADYDDAVARGYLIRGVRTALWRDEAYSRQHFARAAALGATVDAAFLGRVTAQLLAYEAEMGTAATRAALARLADAMAPLGMPQEVRRLKGSLALNRAFADFHAGNFTTVPSSVVRATAHNPTYLGNRGALSILLRSVVANVRPGRA
;
A
#
# COMPACT_ATOMS: atom_id res chain seq x y z
N ASN A 1 13.63 -4.38 1.12
CA ASN A 1 14.05 -3.23 0.26
C ASN A 1 12.89 -2.86 -0.64
N ALA A 2 12.85 -1.64 -1.19
CA ALA A 2 11.83 -1.30 -2.18
C ALA A 2 12.03 -2.11 -3.48
N ARG A 3 10.96 -2.28 -4.27
CA ARG A 3 10.99 -3.00 -5.54
C ARG A 3 10.16 -2.28 -6.60
N PHE A 4 10.66 -2.26 -7.83
CA PHE A 4 9.80 -1.94 -8.95
C PHE A 4 8.98 -3.17 -9.31
N GLU A 5 7.68 -2.97 -9.45
CA GLU A 5 6.80 -3.98 -10.00
C GLU A 5 6.54 -3.62 -11.46
N LEU A 6 6.85 -4.56 -12.35
CA LEU A 6 6.70 -4.41 -13.79
C LEU A 6 5.41 -5.09 -14.23
N ASP A 7 4.77 -4.51 -15.26
CA ASP A 7 3.65 -5.17 -15.93
C ASP A 7 4.10 -6.42 -16.70
N HIS A 8 3.15 -7.04 -17.41
CA HIS A 8 3.42 -8.15 -18.33
C HIS A 8 4.49 -7.80 -19.37
N SER A 9 4.56 -6.52 -19.79
CA SER A 9 5.61 -6.01 -20.65
C SER A 9 6.90 -5.76 -19.84
N ALA A 10 8.06 -6.09 -20.41
CA ALA A 10 9.36 -5.91 -19.72
C ALA A 10 9.79 -4.46 -19.50
N LEU A 11 9.02 -3.51 -20.01
CA LEU A 11 9.48 -2.14 -20.17
C LEU A 11 8.60 -1.12 -19.44
N SER A 12 7.44 -1.52 -18.91
CA SER A 12 6.56 -0.63 -18.15
C SER A 12 6.60 -0.94 -16.66
N ILE A 13 6.87 0.10 -15.86
CA ILE A 13 6.74 0.06 -14.41
C ILE A 13 5.26 0.23 -14.08
N ARG A 14 4.71 -0.73 -13.33
CA ARG A 14 3.36 -0.67 -12.78
C ARG A 14 3.32 0.22 -11.54
N GLU A 15 4.22 -0.08 -10.60
CA GLU A 15 4.32 0.63 -9.34
C GLU A 15 5.71 0.45 -8.70
N LEU A 16 6.00 1.32 -7.73
CA LEU A 16 7.10 1.13 -6.80
C LEU A 16 6.50 0.70 -5.47
N TRP A 17 6.68 -0.57 -5.12
CA TRP A 17 6.33 -1.05 -3.81
C TRP A 17 7.48 -0.72 -2.84
N ARG A 18 7.15 -0.07 -1.73
CA ARG A 18 8.12 0.36 -0.71
C ARG A 18 7.62 -0.07 0.67
N PRO A 19 8.38 -0.90 1.41
CA PRO A 19 7.98 -1.28 2.75
C PRO A 19 8.05 -0.07 3.69
N PRO A 20 7.34 -0.12 4.83
CA PRO A 20 7.53 0.84 5.91
C PRO A 20 9.00 0.96 6.31
N ARG A 21 9.43 2.16 6.72
CA ARG A 21 10.83 2.40 7.15
C ARG A 21 11.24 1.58 8.37
N ALA A 22 10.28 1.36 9.26
CA ALA A 22 10.39 0.44 10.39
C ALA A 22 9.27 -0.58 10.23
N VAL A 23 9.65 -1.86 10.33
CA VAL A 23 8.73 -2.99 10.28
C VAL A 23 8.90 -3.73 11.60
N ASP A 24 7.80 -3.97 12.29
CA ASP A 24 7.76 -4.76 13.50
C ASP A 24 6.98 -6.07 13.31
N LEU A 25 6.86 -6.87 14.37
CA LEU A 25 6.13 -8.14 14.31
C LEU A 25 4.64 -7.93 14.00
N HIS A 26 4.03 -6.81 14.39
CA HIS A 26 2.64 -6.52 14.06
C HIS A 26 2.47 -6.33 12.55
N ASP A 27 3.38 -5.59 11.91
CA ASP A 27 3.37 -5.39 10.46
C ASP A 27 3.55 -6.72 9.70
N LEU A 28 4.44 -7.59 10.21
CA LEU A 28 4.72 -8.90 9.63
C LEU A 28 3.52 -9.84 9.72
N VAL A 29 2.84 -9.95 10.87
CA VAL A 29 1.68 -10.86 10.96
C VAL A 29 0.47 -10.36 10.19
N ALA A 30 0.31 -9.03 10.06
CA ALA A 30 -0.85 -8.45 9.41
C ALA A 30 -0.80 -8.56 7.87
N HIS A 31 0.40 -8.56 7.26
CA HIS A 31 0.56 -8.47 5.80
C HIS A 31 1.78 -9.25 5.30
N PHE A 32 2.09 -9.13 4.00
CA PHE A 32 3.36 -9.56 3.41
C PHE A 32 4.27 -8.35 3.15
N PRO A 33 4.93 -7.80 4.18
CA PRO A 33 5.63 -6.53 4.05
C PRO A 33 6.97 -6.63 3.33
N PHE A 34 7.45 -7.79 2.90
CA PHE A 34 8.51 -7.97 1.90
C PHE A 34 8.56 -9.44 1.46
N SER A 35 8.94 -9.69 0.20
CA SER A 35 9.25 -11.04 -0.29
C SER A 35 10.75 -11.35 -0.06
N PRO A 36 11.18 -12.63 -0.09
CA PRO A 36 12.58 -13.02 0.08
C PRO A 36 13.53 -12.29 -0.87
N SER A 37 13.10 -12.03 -2.10
CA SER A 37 13.88 -11.28 -3.10
C SER A 37 14.09 -9.80 -2.74
N ASP A 38 13.36 -9.25 -1.78
CA ASP A 38 13.51 -7.89 -1.27
C ASP A 38 14.54 -7.81 -0.14
N MET A 39 15.03 -8.95 0.36
CA MET A 39 15.80 -9.05 1.59
C MET A 39 17.28 -9.35 1.35
N VAL A 40 18.12 -8.80 2.22
CA VAL A 40 19.49 -9.25 2.41
C VAL A 40 19.64 -9.59 3.88
N LEU A 41 19.96 -10.85 4.18
CA LEU A 41 20.04 -11.37 5.53
C LEU A 41 21.51 -11.63 5.89
N ARG A 42 21.92 -11.20 7.09
CA ARG A 42 23.23 -11.60 7.61
C ARG A 42 23.20 -13.09 7.93
N ARG A 43 24.24 -13.81 7.53
CA ARG A 43 24.31 -15.27 7.65
C ARG A 43 23.95 -15.75 9.06
N GLU A 44 24.51 -15.14 10.09
CA GLU A 44 24.27 -15.50 11.48
C GLU A 44 22.80 -15.41 11.92
N TRP A 45 22.03 -14.50 11.33
CA TRP A 45 20.59 -14.40 11.60
C TRP A 45 19.80 -15.50 10.91
N ALA A 46 20.18 -15.87 9.67
CA ALA A 46 19.57 -16.99 8.96
C ALA A 46 19.73 -18.29 9.76
N PHE A 47 20.95 -18.59 10.23
CA PHE A 47 21.20 -19.78 11.04
C PHE A 47 20.53 -19.74 12.43
N ARG A 48 20.37 -18.54 13.02
CA ARG A 48 19.70 -18.40 14.33
C ARG A 48 18.24 -18.83 14.30
N VAL A 49 17.58 -18.70 13.16
CA VAL A 49 16.17 -19.09 13.00
C VAL A 49 16.01 -20.43 12.30
N ASP A 50 17.09 -21.16 12.05
CA ASP A 50 17.09 -22.43 11.32
C ASP A 50 16.69 -22.31 9.83
N LEU A 51 17.22 -21.27 9.16
CA LEU A 51 17.08 -21.03 7.72
C LEU A 51 15.59 -20.95 7.27
N PHE A 52 15.31 -21.28 6.01
CA PHE A 52 13.96 -21.38 5.47
C PHE A 52 13.38 -22.76 5.80
N ASP A 53 12.10 -22.79 6.17
CA ASP A 53 11.39 -24.05 6.35
C ASP A 53 10.97 -24.63 4.99
N GLU A 54 11.65 -25.71 4.58
CA GLU A 54 11.43 -26.41 3.31
C GLU A 54 10.05 -27.08 3.20
N TYR A 55 9.26 -27.16 4.28
CA TYR A 55 7.89 -27.65 4.24
C TYR A 55 6.90 -26.61 3.70
N HIS A 56 7.30 -25.34 3.56
CA HIS A 56 6.53 -24.36 2.82
C HIS A 56 6.65 -24.63 1.32
N VAL A 57 5.52 -24.96 0.68
CA VAL A 57 5.45 -25.27 -0.76
C VAL A 57 4.73 -24.18 -1.57
N TYR A 58 4.22 -23.15 -0.89
CA TYR A 58 3.62 -21.95 -1.50
C TYR A 58 4.26 -20.69 -0.92
N VAL A 59 3.46 -19.65 -0.65
CA VAL A 59 3.96 -18.32 -0.24
C VAL A 59 4.10 -18.16 1.27
N GLY A 60 3.86 -19.21 2.06
CA GLY A 60 4.02 -19.17 3.53
C GLY A 60 5.45 -18.87 3.96
N GLU A 61 6.44 -19.24 3.15
CA GLU A 61 7.85 -18.95 3.41
C GLU A 61 8.14 -17.43 3.51
N ASP A 62 7.43 -16.60 2.71
CA ASP A 62 7.57 -15.14 2.71
C ASP A 62 7.17 -14.57 4.09
N LEU A 63 6.28 -15.24 4.81
CA LEU A 63 5.85 -14.82 6.14
C LEU A 63 6.70 -15.46 7.24
N ASP A 64 6.93 -16.77 7.15
CA ASP A 64 7.57 -17.60 8.17
C ASP A 64 8.96 -17.14 8.60
N ILE A 65 9.88 -16.97 7.66
CA ILE A 65 11.25 -16.58 8.02
C ILE A 65 11.26 -15.20 8.70
N ASN A 66 10.36 -14.31 8.29
CA ASN A 66 10.31 -12.94 8.75
C ASN A 66 9.77 -12.85 10.17
N VAL A 67 8.71 -13.57 10.48
CA VAL A 67 8.17 -13.63 11.85
C VAL A 67 9.16 -14.32 12.79
N ARG A 68 9.82 -15.41 12.37
CA ARG A 68 10.86 -16.08 13.18
C ARG A 68 12.05 -15.17 13.46
N LEU A 69 12.50 -14.39 12.48
CA LEU A 69 13.55 -13.38 12.67
C LEU A 69 13.13 -12.31 13.69
N ALA A 70 11.91 -11.78 13.57
CA ALA A 70 11.38 -10.79 14.50
C ALA A 70 11.29 -11.33 15.93
N LEU A 71 10.76 -12.55 16.12
CA LEU A 71 10.67 -13.24 17.41
C LEU A 71 12.05 -13.54 18.02
N ALA A 72 13.08 -13.73 17.19
CA ALA A 72 14.47 -13.86 17.62
C ALA A 72 15.14 -12.51 17.95
N GLY A 73 14.42 -11.39 17.88
CA GLY A 73 14.92 -10.05 18.17
C GLY A 73 15.68 -9.40 17.02
N CYS A 74 15.54 -9.90 15.79
CA CYS A 74 16.13 -9.27 14.61
C CYS A 74 15.48 -7.91 14.38
N ARG A 75 16.30 -6.89 14.10
CA ARG A 75 15.83 -5.56 13.69
C ARG A 75 15.84 -5.48 12.17
N PHE A 76 14.74 -5.00 11.61
CA PHE A 76 14.63 -4.76 10.17
C PHE A 76 15.07 -3.34 9.84
N GLY A 77 15.85 -3.21 8.78
CA GLY A 77 16.27 -1.94 8.21
C GLY A 77 16.11 -1.98 6.69
N GLY A 78 15.81 -0.83 6.10
CA GLY A 78 15.69 -0.69 4.65
C GLY A 78 16.84 0.13 4.08
N ILE A 79 17.23 -0.19 2.85
CA ILE A 79 18.00 0.73 2.01
C ILE A 79 16.99 1.63 1.30
N ASP A 80 17.24 2.94 1.27
CA ASP A 80 16.32 3.93 0.71
C ASP A 80 16.39 4.02 -0.83
N ARG A 81 16.34 2.85 -1.50
CA ARG A 81 16.27 2.70 -2.96
C ARG A 81 15.70 1.34 -3.34
N ALA A 82 15.18 1.24 -4.56
CA ALA A 82 14.81 -0.03 -5.14
C ALA A 82 16.05 -0.88 -5.46
N LEU A 83 16.01 -2.17 -5.11
CA LEU A 83 17.13 -3.10 -5.33
C LEU A 83 16.77 -4.30 -6.21
N ASN A 84 15.51 -4.42 -6.60
CA ASN A 84 15.04 -5.53 -7.42
C ASN A 84 13.85 -5.11 -8.31
N LEU A 85 13.62 -5.94 -9.33
CA LEU A 85 12.51 -5.84 -10.26
C LEU A 85 11.66 -7.10 -10.10
N ARG A 86 10.36 -6.93 -9.87
CA ARG A 86 9.39 -8.03 -9.82
C ARG A 86 8.44 -7.93 -10.99
N ARG A 87 8.43 -8.94 -11.85
CA ARG A 87 7.52 -9.01 -13.00
C ARG A 87 6.24 -9.73 -12.63
N TYR A 88 5.11 -9.16 -13.01
CA TYR A 88 3.82 -9.85 -12.99
C TYR A 88 3.37 -10.15 -14.41
N HIS A 89 3.03 -11.41 -14.66
CA HIS A 89 2.48 -11.83 -15.95
C HIS A 89 0.97 -11.63 -15.96
N SER A 90 0.44 -11.13 -17.09
CA SER A 90 -1.00 -11.00 -17.26
C SER A 90 -1.67 -12.36 -17.22
N GLY A 91 -2.86 -12.41 -16.61
CA GLY A 91 -3.64 -13.64 -16.47
C GLY A 91 -2.97 -14.71 -15.60
N ARG A 92 -1.95 -14.36 -14.80
CA ARG A 92 -1.34 -15.29 -13.84
C ARG A 92 -2.43 -15.84 -12.91
N ARG A 93 -2.46 -17.16 -12.78
CA ARG A 93 -3.33 -17.88 -11.84
C ARG A 93 -2.51 -18.66 -10.83
N LEU A 94 -3.08 -18.86 -9.65
CA LEU A 94 -2.53 -19.76 -8.64
C LEU A 94 -3.39 -21.03 -8.61
N ALA A 95 -2.73 -22.17 -8.74
CA ALA A 95 -3.36 -23.46 -8.53
C ALA A 95 -3.46 -23.78 -7.03
N ASN A 96 -4.44 -24.59 -6.65
CA ASN A 96 -4.63 -25.07 -5.27
C ASN A 96 -4.70 -23.94 -4.22
N LEU A 97 -5.62 -23.00 -4.40
CA LEU A 97 -5.83 -21.93 -3.43
C LEU A 97 -6.05 -22.41 -1.98
N PRO A 98 -6.78 -23.51 -1.71
CA PRO A 98 -6.88 -24.05 -0.36
C PRO A 98 -5.53 -24.41 0.26
N GLY A 99 -4.61 -24.99 -0.53
CA GLY A 99 -3.24 -25.25 -0.09
C GLY A 99 -2.44 -23.98 0.12
N VAL A 100 -2.59 -22.99 -0.76
CA VAL A 100 -1.89 -21.68 -0.65
C VAL A 100 -2.28 -20.94 0.62
N ILE A 101 -3.57 -20.93 0.97
CA ILE A 101 -4.01 -20.28 2.20
C ILE A 101 -3.60 -21.08 3.44
N ALA A 102 -3.69 -22.41 3.43
CA ALA A 102 -3.22 -23.23 4.54
C ALA A 102 -1.73 -22.99 4.82
N ASP A 103 -0.93 -22.90 3.75
CA ASP A 103 0.49 -22.57 3.82
C ASP A 103 0.75 -21.15 4.34
N THR A 104 -0.12 -20.18 4.00
CA THR A 104 -0.07 -18.80 4.53
C THR A 104 -0.43 -18.71 6.02
N LEU A 105 -1.35 -19.55 6.50
CA LEU A 105 -1.82 -19.50 7.88
C LEU A 105 -0.90 -20.25 8.86
N ARG A 106 -0.16 -21.25 8.40
CA ARG A 106 0.78 -22.03 9.22
C ARG A 106 1.81 -21.16 9.99
N PRO A 107 2.45 -20.14 9.39
CA PRO A 107 3.35 -19.23 10.09
C PRO A 107 2.64 -18.36 11.12
N LEU A 108 1.37 -17.98 10.87
CA LEU A 108 0.57 -17.23 11.82
C LEU A 108 0.27 -18.09 13.05
N ASP A 109 -0.18 -19.33 12.84
CA ASP A 109 -0.43 -20.30 13.91
C ASP A 109 0.82 -20.47 14.79
N ALA A 110 1.98 -20.70 14.15
CA ALA A 110 3.26 -20.82 14.84
C ALA A 110 3.63 -19.54 15.61
N THR A 111 3.45 -18.37 14.99
CA THR A 111 3.78 -17.08 15.61
C THR A 111 2.91 -16.78 16.83
N PHE A 112 1.60 -17.02 16.74
CA PHE A 112 0.68 -16.75 17.85
C PHE A 112 0.78 -17.79 18.98
N ALA A 113 1.27 -18.99 18.68
CA ALA A 113 1.59 -20.01 19.68
C ALA A 113 2.97 -19.79 20.34
N ASP A 114 3.87 -19.01 19.72
CA ASP A 114 5.20 -18.76 20.26
C ASP A 114 5.14 -17.92 21.56
N PRO A 115 5.73 -18.39 22.68
CA PRO A 115 5.75 -17.64 23.94
C PRO A 115 6.39 -16.26 23.84
N ARG A 116 7.30 -16.05 22.88
CA ARG A 116 7.99 -14.77 22.63
C ARG A 116 7.09 -13.75 21.93
N CYS A 117 5.95 -14.16 21.36
CA CYS A 117 5.02 -13.25 20.72
C CYS A 117 4.50 -12.23 21.75
N PRO A 118 4.62 -10.91 21.51
CA PRO A 118 4.12 -9.92 22.45
C PRO A 118 2.59 -9.97 22.57
N GLU A 119 2.07 -9.68 23.77
CA GLU A 119 0.63 -9.72 24.02
C GLU A 119 -0.16 -8.76 23.12
N ALA A 120 0.39 -7.57 22.86
CA ALA A 120 -0.21 -6.61 21.94
C ALA A 120 -0.34 -7.14 20.49
N VAL A 121 0.54 -8.06 20.07
CA VAL A 121 0.45 -8.73 18.77
C VAL A 121 -0.56 -9.88 18.85
N ARG A 122 -0.54 -10.69 19.91
CA ARG A 122 -1.52 -11.77 20.14
C ARG A 122 -2.97 -11.27 20.15
N GLN A 123 -3.23 -10.11 20.74
CA GLN A 123 -4.57 -9.49 20.74
C GLN A 123 -5.09 -9.14 19.35
N ARG A 124 -4.21 -9.10 18.34
CA ARG A 124 -4.56 -8.84 16.95
C ARG A 124 -4.65 -10.08 16.09
N LYS A 125 -4.62 -11.27 16.70
CA LYS A 125 -4.72 -12.56 16.03
C LYS A 125 -5.82 -12.57 14.98
N GLU A 126 -7.07 -12.39 15.38
CA GLU A 126 -8.23 -12.46 14.48
C GLU A 126 -8.16 -11.48 13.31
N GLN A 127 -7.62 -10.27 13.53
CA GLN A 127 -7.43 -9.28 12.47
C GLN A 127 -6.36 -9.70 11.46
N ALA A 128 -5.29 -10.34 11.91
CA ALA A 128 -4.25 -10.87 11.03
C ALA A 128 -4.83 -11.96 10.12
N TYR A 129 -5.52 -12.97 10.68
CA TYR A 129 -6.19 -13.99 9.85
C TYR A 129 -7.19 -13.37 8.89
N ALA A 130 -8.04 -12.44 9.36
CA ALA A 130 -9.03 -11.79 8.52
C ALA A 130 -8.40 -11.07 7.31
N THR A 131 -7.26 -10.40 7.51
CA THR A 131 -6.53 -9.72 6.44
C THR A 131 -6.01 -10.70 5.38
N HIS A 132 -5.42 -11.82 5.81
CA HIS A 132 -4.93 -12.84 4.88
C HIS A 132 -6.07 -13.53 4.13
N TYR A 133 -7.16 -13.89 4.81
CA TYR A 133 -8.36 -14.42 4.14
C TYR A 133 -8.95 -13.44 3.12
N MET A 134 -9.02 -12.15 3.45
CA MET A 134 -9.50 -11.11 2.53
C MET A 134 -8.62 -11.00 1.27
N LEU A 135 -7.29 -11.01 1.44
CA LEU A 135 -6.35 -11.01 0.31
C LEU A 135 -6.58 -12.21 -0.60
N TRP A 136 -6.67 -13.42 -0.03
CA TRP A 136 -6.87 -14.64 -0.81
C TRP A 136 -8.26 -14.72 -1.44
N ALA A 137 -9.30 -14.17 -0.80
CA ALA A 137 -10.63 -14.04 -1.38
C ALA A 137 -10.59 -13.18 -2.65
N ALA A 138 -9.92 -12.01 -2.59
CA ALA A 138 -9.77 -11.14 -3.76
C ALA A 138 -9.06 -11.84 -4.93
N ILE A 139 -7.99 -12.59 -4.64
CA ILE A 139 -7.27 -13.38 -5.65
C ILE A 139 -8.17 -14.48 -6.23
N ALA A 140 -8.90 -15.21 -5.39
CA ALA A 140 -9.81 -16.28 -5.81
C ALA A 140 -10.91 -15.76 -6.75
N PHE A 141 -11.59 -14.68 -6.36
CA PHE A 141 -12.60 -14.05 -7.21
C PHE A 141 -12.01 -13.53 -8.52
N GLY A 142 -10.82 -12.93 -8.48
CA GLY A 142 -10.13 -12.44 -9.68
C GLY A 142 -9.76 -13.53 -10.69
N GLN A 143 -9.62 -14.79 -10.26
CA GLN A 143 -9.39 -15.95 -11.13
C GLN A 143 -10.63 -16.81 -11.39
N ASN A 144 -11.82 -16.33 -10.99
CA ASN A 144 -13.11 -17.02 -11.09
C ASN A 144 -13.20 -18.34 -10.30
N ASP A 145 -12.46 -18.46 -9.20
CA ASP A 145 -12.62 -19.57 -8.25
C ASP A 145 -13.64 -19.17 -7.18
N THR A 146 -14.92 -19.20 -7.56
CA THR A 146 -16.02 -18.71 -6.71
C THR A 146 -16.13 -19.47 -5.40
N ALA A 147 -15.92 -20.79 -5.41
CA ALA A 147 -16.05 -21.61 -4.20
C ALA A 147 -14.99 -21.23 -3.16
N ALA A 148 -13.71 -21.18 -3.55
CA ALA A 148 -12.63 -20.76 -2.66
C ALA A 148 -12.80 -19.30 -2.24
N GLY A 149 -13.17 -18.41 -3.16
CA GLY A 149 -13.38 -17.00 -2.86
C GLY A 149 -14.46 -16.77 -1.81
N GLN A 150 -15.61 -17.46 -1.93
CA GLN A 150 -16.67 -17.38 -0.94
C GLN A 150 -16.24 -17.95 0.41
N GLU A 151 -15.57 -19.10 0.45
CA GLU A 151 -15.07 -19.68 1.70
C GLU A 151 -14.11 -18.72 2.43
N PHE A 152 -13.17 -18.12 1.70
CA PHE A 152 -12.21 -17.17 2.27
C PHE A 152 -12.88 -15.87 2.69
N ALA A 153 -13.81 -15.34 1.90
CA ALA A 153 -14.59 -14.16 2.27
C ALA A 153 -15.35 -14.38 3.58
N ARG A 154 -16.05 -15.51 3.72
CA ARG A 154 -16.74 -15.87 4.97
C ARG A 154 -15.79 -15.95 6.15
N SER A 155 -14.64 -16.60 5.95
CA SER A 155 -13.62 -16.73 6.98
C SER A 155 -13.04 -15.37 7.40
N ALA A 156 -12.86 -14.44 6.46
CA ALA A 156 -12.44 -13.08 6.77
C ALA A 156 -13.50 -12.34 7.61
N LEU A 157 -14.76 -12.36 7.16
CA LEU A 157 -15.86 -11.60 7.75
C LEU A 157 -16.28 -12.14 9.13
N GLN A 158 -16.22 -13.45 9.34
CA GLN A 158 -16.48 -14.05 10.66
C GLN A 158 -15.46 -13.61 11.71
N ARG A 159 -14.21 -13.39 11.30
CA ARG A 159 -13.12 -12.99 12.19
C ARG A 159 -13.05 -11.48 12.42
N ASP A 160 -13.32 -10.69 11.38
CA ASP A 160 -13.41 -9.25 11.50
C ASP A 160 -14.57 -8.67 10.67
N PRO A 161 -15.77 -8.55 11.28
CA PRO A 161 -16.93 -7.95 10.62
C PRO A 161 -16.71 -6.47 10.24
N ARG A 162 -15.71 -5.80 10.82
CA ARG A 162 -15.41 -4.39 10.51
C ARG A 162 -14.86 -4.22 9.10
N LEU A 163 -14.47 -5.30 8.43
CA LEU A 163 -14.07 -5.29 7.02
C LEU A 163 -15.20 -4.81 6.07
N LEU A 164 -16.46 -4.78 6.53
CA LEU A 164 -17.61 -4.24 5.81
C LEU A 164 -17.96 -2.79 6.18
N LEU A 165 -17.25 -2.18 7.13
CA LEU A 165 -17.56 -0.83 7.61
C LEU A 165 -16.82 0.25 6.81
N GLY A 166 -17.51 1.37 6.56
CA GLY A 166 -16.97 2.52 5.84
C GLY A 166 -17.22 2.45 4.34
N HIS A 167 -16.88 3.54 3.63
CA HIS A 167 -17.08 3.67 2.19
C HIS A 167 -15.80 4.20 1.50
N PRO A 168 -15.14 3.42 0.63
CA PRO A 168 -15.35 1.98 0.46
C PRO A 168 -14.94 1.22 1.73
N SER A 169 -15.60 0.11 2.01
CA SER A 169 -15.20 -0.80 3.09
C SER A 169 -13.81 -1.40 2.81
N PRO A 170 -13.03 -1.82 3.82
CA PRO A 170 -11.74 -2.49 3.61
C PRO A 170 -11.82 -3.67 2.65
N PHE A 171 -12.89 -4.46 2.73
CA PHE A 171 -13.12 -5.61 1.85
C PHE A 171 -13.30 -5.17 0.38
N LEU A 172 -14.19 -4.20 0.12
CA LEU A 172 -14.39 -3.65 -1.21
C LEU A 172 -13.11 -2.98 -1.74
N ALA A 173 -12.37 -2.27 -0.88
CA ALA A 173 -11.10 -1.66 -1.24
C ALA A 173 -10.04 -2.69 -1.67
N ALA A 174 -10.03 -3.89 -1.07
CA ALA A 174 -9.16 -4.99 -1.49
C ALA A 174 -9.54 -5.52 -2.88
N LEU A 175 -10.83 -5.67 -3.17
CA LEU A 175 -11.32 -6.09 -4.50
C LEU A 175 -10.97 -5.06 -5.57
N ILE A 176 -11.21 -3.76 -5.31
CA ILE A 176 -10.82 -2.66 -6.21
C ILE A 176 -9.31 -2.67 -6.46
N ALA A 177 -8.52 -2.80 -5.39
CA ALA A 177 -7.06 -2.82 -5.51
C ALA A 177 -6.61 -3.99 -6.40
N HIS A 178 -7.18 -5.18 -6.19
CA HIS A 178 -6.86 -6.38 -6.96
C HIS A 178 -7.28 -6.26 -8.44
N SER A 179 -8.50 -5.78 -8.73
CA SER A 179 -8.97 -5.60 -10.11
C SER A 179 -8.12 -4.60 -10.90
N CYS A 180 -7.44 -3.67 -10.22
CA CYS A 180 -6.54 -2.70 -10.84
C CYS A 180 -5.10 -3.20 -11.02
N VAL A 181 -4.74 -4.41 -10.59
CA VAL A 181 -3.35 -4.92 -10.64
C VAL A 181 -2.85 -5.20 -12.06
N ASP A 182 -3.68 -5.79 -12.93
CA ASP A 182 -3.30 -6.08 -14.31
C ASP A 182 -3.85 -4.99 -15.24
N GLU A 183 -2.99 -4.07 -15.67
CA GLU A 183 -3.39 -2.96 -16.54
C GLU A 183 -3.80 -3.40 -17.95
N SER A 184 -3.52 -4.65 -18.36
CA SER A 184 -3.98 -5.19 -19.65
C SER A 184 -5.43 -5.70 -19.61
N VAL A 185 -5.99 -5.87 -18.42
CA VAL A 185 -7.38 -6.28 -18.21
C VAL A 185 -8.19 -5.03 -17.86
N ASP A 186 -9.41 -4.91 -18.38
CA ASP A 186 -10.31 -3.85 -17.94
C ASP A 186 -10.78 -4.14 -16.49
N HIS A 187 -10.49 -3.23 -15.56
CA HIS A 187 -10.81 -3.47 -14.14
C HIS A 187 -12.30 -3.41 -13.87
N ASP A 188 -13.08 -2.71 -14.69
CA ASP A 188 -14.52 -2.56 -14.51
C ASP A 188 -15.25 -3.91 -14.64
N PRO A 189 -15.21 -4.61 -15.79
CA PRO A 189 -15.83 -5.93 -15.91
C PRO A 189 -15.21 -6.98 -14.99
N LEU A 190 -13.91 -6.87 -14.68
CA LEU A 190 -13.27 -7.77 -13.71
C LEU A 190 -13.84 -7.56 -12.29
N LEU A 191 -13.91 -6.31 -11.83
CA LEU A 191 -14.48 -5.99 -10.52
C LEU A 191 -15.93 -6.44 -10.45
N ARG A 192 -16.72 -6.21 -11.51
CA ARG A 192 -18.10 -6.68 -11.58
C ARG A 192 -18.20 -8.19 -11.39
N ALA A 193 -17.39 -8.95 -12.14
CA ALA A 193 -17.34 -10.40 -12.03
C ALA A 193 -16.91 -10.85 -10.63
N MET A 194 -16.02 -10.13 -9.96
CA MET A 194 -15.64 -10.42 -8.57
C MET A 194 -16.81 -10.17 -7.59
N LEU A 195 -17.56 -9.09 -7.77
CA LEU A 195 -18.72 -8.75 -6.92
C LEU A 195 -19.88 -9.73 -7.10
N ASP A 196 -20.15 -10.18 -8.33
CA ASP A 196 -21.21 -11.15 -8.63
C ASP A 196 -20.94 -12.54 -8.00
N GLN A 197 -19.70 -12.81 -7.58
CA GLN A 197 -19.30 -14.04 -6.90
C GLN A 197 -19.43 -13.98 -5.37
N LEU A 198 -19.69 -12.80 -4.79
CA LEU A 198 -19.68 -12.61 -3.34
C LEU A 198 -20.74 -13.46 -2.64
N PRO A 199 -20.44 -13.95 -1.42
CA PRO A 199 -21.46 -14.59 -0.60
C PRO A 199 -22.45 -13.53 -0.06
N PRO A 200 -23.70 -13.88 0.28
CA PRO A 200 -24.73 -12.92 0.71
C PRO A 200 -24.30 -11.99 1.86
N GLU A 201 -23.53 -12.49 2.81
CA GLU A 201 -22.99 -11.74 3.96
C GLU A 201 -21.92 -10.71 3.58
N GLY A 202 -21.31 -10.85 2.40
CA GLY A 202 -20.35 -9.90 1.84
C GLY A 202 -20.94 -9.04 0.73
N ALA A 203 -22.26 -9.11 0.50
CA ALA A 203 -22.91 -8.38 -0.57
C ALA A 203 -22.64 -6.87 -0.43
N VAL A 204 -22.31 -6.25 -1.58
CA VAL A 204 -22.03 -4.82 -1.70
C VAL A 204 -23.30 -4.13 -2.22
N ASP A 205 -23.58 -2.93 -1.73
CA ASP A 205 -24.69 -2.13 -2.26
C ASP A 205 -24.44 -1.86 -3.76
N PRO A 206 -25.40 -2.09 -4.66
CA PRO A 206 -25.26 -1.71 -6.07
C PRO A 206 -24.77 -0.27 -6.29
N ALA A 207 -25.12 0.67 -5.41
CA ALA A 207 -24.62 2.04 -5.47
C ALA A 207 -23.10 2.16 -5.21
N ASP A 208 -22.54 1.30 -4.37
CA ASP A 208 -21.10 1.26 -4.10
C ASP A 208 -20.29 0.75 -5.31
N TYR A 209 -20.92 0.05 -6.27
CA TYR A 209 -20.23 -0.45 -7.47
C TYR A 209 -19.77 0.69 -8.38
N ASP A 210 -20.63 1.65 -8.69
CA ASP A 210 -20.27 2.77 -9.56
C ASP A 210 -19.12 3.59 -8.94
N ASP A 211 -19.20 3.86 -7.63
CA ASP A 211 -18.15 4.50 -6.86
C ASP A 211 -16.84 3.69 -6.85
N ALA A 212 -16.93 2.36 -6.73
CA ALA A 212 -15.78 1.46 -6.76
C ALA A 212 -15.09 1.46 -8.13
N VAL A 213 -15.86 1.43 -9.22
CA VAL A 213 -15.33 1.52 -10.59
C VAL A 213 -14.66 2.87 -10.81
N ALA A 214 -15.31 3.96 -10.40
CA ALA A 214 -14.76 5.31 -10.48
C ALA A 214 -13.44 5.43 -9.70
N ARG A 215 -13.37 4.83 -8.51
CA ARG A 215 -12.16 4.75 -7.69
C ARG A 215 -11.06 3.91 -8.34
N GLY A 216 -11.39 2.83 -9.04
CA GLY A 216 -10.44 2.03 -9.82
C GLY A 216 -9.78 2.86 -10.94
N TYR A 217 -10.56 3.68 -11.64
CA TYR A 217 -10.01 4.63 -12.63
C TYR A 217 -9.11 5.69 -12.01
N LEU A 218 -9.43 6.20 -10.81
CA LEU A 218 -8.52 7.10 -10.08
C LEU A 218 -7.17 6.42 -9.77
N ILE A 219 -7.19 5.16 -9.32
CA ILE A 219 -5.96 4.39 -9.02
C ILE A 219 -5.11 4.20 -10.28
N ARG A 220 -5.71 3.79 -11.40
CA ARG A 220 -5.02 3.62 -12.69
C ARG A 220 -4.51 4.95 -13.25
N GLY A 221 -5.29 6.03 -13.12
CA GLY A 221 -4.88 7.39 -13.49
C GLY A 221 -3.63 7.84 -12.75
N VAL A 222 -3.55 7.57 -11.44
CA VAL A 222 -2.35 7.90 -10.66
C VAL A 222 -1.14 7.09 -11.13
N ARG A 223 -1.27 5.76 -11.27
CA ARG A 223 -0.16 4.90 -11.73
C ARG A 223 0.38 5.35 -13.08
N THR A 224 -0.50 5.58 -14.04
CA THR A 224 -0.12 6.02 -15.37
C THR A 224 0.52 7.42 -15.37
N ALA A 225 0.06 8.34 -14.51
CA ALA A 225 0.70 9.66 -14.38
C ALA A 225 2.14 9.58 -13.82
N LEU A 226 2.41 8.62 -12.94
CA LEU A 226 3.75 8.42 -12.35
C LEU A 226 4.70 7.72 -13.33
N TRP A 227 4.23 6.68 -14.02
CA TRP A 227 5.11 5.72 -14.70
C TRP A 227 4.95 5.64 -16.21
N ARG A 228 3.89 6.20 -16.78
CA ARG A 228 3.54 6.08 -18.21
C ARG A 228 3.28 7.45 -18.85
N ASP A 229 2.71 7.39 -20.05
CA ASP A 229 2.34 8.54 -20.85
C ASP A 229 1.14 9.31 -20.28
N GLU A 230 1.18 10.62 -20.45
CA GLU A 230 0.19 11.58 -19.96
C GLU A 230 -1.21 11.37 -20.57
N ALA A 231 -1.30 10.85 -21.79
CA ALA A 231 -2.57 10.56 -22.45
C ALA A 231 -3.39 9.48 -21.72
N TYR A 232 -2.76 8.39 -21.28
CA TYR A 232 -3.43 7.32 -20.53
C TYR A 232 -3.94 7.82 -19.17
N SER A 233 -3.13 8.64 -18.48
CA SER A 233 -3.55 9.29 -17.23
C SER A 233 -4.81 10.12 -17.43
N ARG A 234 -4.82 11.02 -18.42
CA ARG A 234 -5.99 11.84 -18.74
C ARG A 234 -7.22 11.00 -19.07
N GLN A 235 -7.07 9.92 -19.82
CA GLN A 235 -8.19 9.04 -20.17
C GLN A 235 -8.82 8.42 -18.92
N HIS A 236 -8.00 7.89 -18.00
CA HIS A 236 -8.50 7.31 -16.76
C HIS A 236 -9.16 8.35 -15.85
N PHE A 237 -8.55 9.53 -15.67
CA PHE A 237 -9.17 10.59 -14.88
C PHE A 237 -10.45 11.15 -15.51
N ALA A 238 -10.54 11.27 -16.84
CA ALA A 238 -11.76 11.66 -17.53
C ALA A 238 -12.87 10.63 -17.33
N ARG A 239 -12.55 9.33 -17.36
CA ARG A 239 -13.51 8.27 -17.08
C ARG A 239 -13.95 8.27 -15.61
N ALA A 240 -13.04 8.49 -14.68
CA ALA A 240 -13.36 8.69 -13.26
C ALA A 240 -14.31 9.89 -13.08
N ALA A 241 -14.05 11.01 -13.76
CA ALA A 241 -14.91 12.20 -13.72
C ALA A 241 -16.31 11.94 -14.28
N ALA A 242 -16.40 11.23 -15.40
CA ALA A 242 -17.67 10.85 -16.01
C ALA A 242 -18.52 9.93 -15.12
N LEU A 243 -17.87 9.18 -14.22
CA LEU A 243 -18.51 8.33 -13.22
C LEU A 243 -18.71 9.03 -11.86
N GLY A 244 -18.46 10.34 -11.76
CA GLY A 244 -18.67 11.08 -10.52
C GLY A 244 -17.67 10.78 -9.39
N ALA A 245 -16.46 10.29 -9.73
CA ALA A 245 -15.47 9.88 -8.75
C ALA A 245 -15.20 10.93 -7.67
N THR A 246 -15.18 10.51 -6.40
CA THR A 246 -14.80 11.35 -5.28
C THR A 246 -13.34 11.15 -4.88
N VAL A 247 -12.68 12.25 -4.52
CA VAL A 247 -11.30 12.24 -4.00
C VAL A 247 -11.35 12.51 -2.51
N ASP A 248 -11.22 11.45 -1.71
CA ASP A 248 -11.20 11.53 -0.25
C ASP A 248 -9.77 11.64 0.32
N ALA A 249 -9.70 11.89 1.63
CA ALA A 249 -8.43 12.00 2.34
C ALA A 249 -7.59 10.71 2.29
N ALA A 250 -8.24 9.53 2.29
CA ALA A 250 -7.55 8.24 2.23
C ALA A 250 -6.88 8.02 0.87
N PHE A 251 -7.54 8.40 -0.23
CA PHE A 251 -6.98 8.42 -1.57
C PHE A 251 -5.79 9.35 -1.64
N LEU A 252 -5.95 10.62 -1.21
CA LEU A 252 -4.87 11.59 -1.22
C LEU A 252 -3.67 11.16 -0.37
N GLY A 253 -3.92 10.49 0.75
CA GLY A 253 -2.89 9.86 1.56
C GLY A 253 -2.09 8.81 0.77
N ARG A 254 -2.77 7.92 0.05
CA ARG A 254 -2.12 6.92 -0.82
C ARG A 254 -1.34 7.56 -1.97
N VAL A 255 -1.89 8.57 -2.65
CA VAL A 255 -1.19 9.29 -3.73
C VAL A 255 0.04 10.02 -3.18
N THR A 256 -0.08 10.63 -2.01
CA THR A 256 1.06 11.27 -1.34
C THR A 256 2.18 10.26 -1.04
N ALA A 257 1.82 9.10 -0.47
CA ALA A 257 2.78 8.04 -0.19
C ALA A 257 3.49 7.53 -1.46
N GLN A 258 2.75 7.35 -2.56
CA GLN A 258 3.33 6.97 -3.86
C GLN A 258 4.25 8.06 -4.42
N LEU A 259 3.89 9.33 -4.33
CA LEU A 259 4.75 10.45 -4.76
C LEU A 259 6.04 10.56 -3.94
N LEU A 260 5.99 10.31 -2.64
CA LEU A 260 7.19 10.29 -1.79
C LEU A 260 8.08 9.09 -2.12
N ALA A 261 7.50 7.91 -2.34
CA ALA A 261 8.25 6.74 -2.78
C ALA A 261 8.90 6.99 -4.14
N TYR A 262 8.15 7.60 -5.08
CA TYR A 262 8.63 8.03 -6.39
C TYR A 262 9.76 9.05 -6.27
N GLU A 263 9.67 10.02 -5.35
CA GLU A 263 10.73 10.99 -5.11
C GLU A 263 12.01 10.38 -4.58
N ALA A 264 11.89 9.45 -3.62
CA ALA A 264 13.06 8.76 -3.07
C ALA A 264 13.84 8.01 -4.16
N GLU A 265 13.16 7.55 -5.22
CA GLU A 265 13.78 6.78 -6.31
C GLU A 265 14.17 7.63 -7.53
N MET A 266 13.30 8.53 -7.97
CA MET A 266 13.42 9.30 -9.21
C MET A 266 13.85 10.76 -8.99
N GLY A 267 13.90 11.20 -7.73
CA GLY A 267 14.29 12.54 -7.33
C GLY A 267 13.18 13.60 -7.41
N THR A 268 13.45 14.76 -6.80
CA THR A 268 12.49 15.86 -6.67
C THR A 268 12.08 16.47 -8.01
N ALA A 269 12.97 16.52 -9.01
CA ALA A 269 12.64 17.06 -10.32
C ALA A 269 11.58 16.21 -11.03
N ALA A 270 11.79 14.88 -11.11
CA ALA A 270 10.84 13.96 -11.71
C ALA A 270 9.50 13.97 -10.95
N THR A 271 9.54 14.03 -9.62
CA THR A 271 8.33 14.10 -8.78
C THR A 271 7.52 15.37 -9.02
N ARG A 272 8.19 16.52 -9.21
CA ARG A 272 7.50 17.77 -9.56
C ARG A 272 6.80 17.67 -10.91
N ALA A 273 7.43 17.05 -11.91
CA ALA A 273 6.82 16.81 -13.20
C ALA A 273 5.61 15.85 -13.08
N ALA A 274 5.74 14.77 -12.31
CA ALA A 274 4.64 13.83 -12.06
C ALA A 274 3.46 14.49 -11.33
N LEU A 275 3.74 15.34 -10.33
CA LEU A 275 2.72 16.11 -9.62
C LEU A 275 2.01 17.13 -10.53
N ALA A 276 2.73 17.74 -11.48
CA ALA A 276 2.11 18.62 -12.47
C ALA A 276 1.16 17.83 -13.38
N ARG A 277 1.60 16.69 -13.94
CA ARG A 277 0.74 15.81 -14.74
C ARG A 277 -0.51 15.35 -13.97
N LEU A 278 -0.35 14.97 -12.70
CA LEU A 278 -1.48 14.62 -11.83
C LEU A 278 -2.43 15.80 -11.63
N ALA A 279 -1.91 16.99 -11.35
CA ALA A 279 -2.73 18.19 -11.17
C ALA A 279 -3.53 18.53 -12.43
N ASP A 280 -2.90 18.44 -13.60
CA ASP A 280 -3.54 18.71 -14.88
C ASP A 280 -4.59 17.64 -15.22
N ALA A 281 -4.26 16.36 -15.02
CA ALA A 281 -5.18 15.25 -15.27
C ALA A 281 -6.36 15.22 -14.28
N MET A 282 -6.20 15.73 -13.07
CA MET A 282 -7.29 15.88 -12.09
C MET A 282 -8.16 17.12 -12.33
N ALA A 283 -7.75 18.07 -13.16
CA ALA A 283 -8.52 19.29 -13.41
C ALA A 283 -9.96 19.04 -13.91
N PRO A 284 -10.21 18.08 -14.83
CA PRO A 284 -11.57 17.72 -15.28
C PRO A 284 -12.49 17.20 -14.19
N LEU A 285 -11.97 16.71 -13.06
CA LEU A 285 -12.80 16.33 -11.91
C LEU A 285 -13.48 17.54 -11.25
N GLY A 286 -13.08 18.77 -11.60
CA GLY A 286 -13.61 19.98 -10.97
C GLY A 286 -13.14 20.14 -9.52
N MET A 287 -11.99 19.54 -9.16
CA MET A 287 -11.51 19.44 -7.77
C MET A 287 -10.19 20.20 -7.52
N PRO A 288 -10.10 21.52 -7.80
CA PRO A 288 -8.87 22.29 -7.57
C PRO A 288 -8.47 22.32 -6.08
N GLN A 289 -9.42 22.17 -5.16
CA GLN A 289 -9.15 22.06 -3.73
C GLN A 289 -8.37 20.77 -3.39
N GLU A 290 -8.69 19.64 -4.02
CA GLU A 290 -8.02 18.37 -3.76
C GLU A 290 -6.60 18.36 -4.32
N VAL A 291 -6.36 18.99 -5.47
CA VAL A 291 -5.01 19.23 -5.99
C VAL A 291 -4.18 20.08 -5.02
N ARG A 292 -4.77 21.13 -4.43
CA ARG A 292 -4.09 21.93 -3.40
C ARG A 292 -3.81 21.08 -2.16
N ARG A 293 -4.76 20.29 -1.68
CA ARG A 293 -4.57 19.37 -0.55
C ARG A 293 -3.47 18.36 -0.80
N LEU A 294 -3.38 17.79 -2.00
CA LEU A 294 -2.29 16.89 -2.41
C LEU A 294 -0.93 17.59 -2.35
N LYS A 295 -0.81 18.79 -2.93
CA LYS A 295 0.42 19.60 -2.87
C LYS A 295 0.82 19.92 -1.43
N GLY A 296 -0.15 20.29 -0.59
CA GLY A 296 0.06 20.57 0.83
C GLY A 296 0.50 19.32 1.61
N SER A 297 -0.16 18.19 1.38
CA SER A 297 0.18 16.88 1.96
C SER A 297 1.61 16.46 1.61
N LEU A 298 1.98 16.54 0.33
CA LEU A 298 3.35 16.22 -0.10
C LEU A 298 4.39 17.13 0.55
N ALA A 299 4.14 18.45 0.58
CA ALA A 299 5.06 19.40 1.21
C ALA A 299 5.22 19.16 2.71
N LEU A 300 4.13 18.84 3.41
CA LEU A 300 4.20 18.55 4.85
C LEU A 300 4.95 17.25 5.13
N ASN A 301 4.67 16.19 4.37
CA ASN A 301 5.36 14.92 4.56
C ASN A 301 6.86 15.01 4.22
N ARG A 302 7.25 15.80 3.22
CA ARG A 302 8.67 16.15 2.99
C ARG A 302 9.29 16.86 4.19
N ALA A 303 8.58 17.81 4.79
CA ALA A 303 9.06 18.51 5.98
C ALA A 303 9.32 17.54 7.15
N PHE A 304 8.44 16.56 7.36
CA PHE A 304 8.67 15.51 8.36
C PHE A 304 9.88 14.63 8.00
N ALA A 305 9.99 14.21 6.74
CA ALA A 305 11.13 13.41 6.28
C ALA A 305 12.47 14.15 6.47
N ASP A 306 12.54 15.42 6.09
CA ASP A 306 13.70 16.29 6.25
C ASP A 306 14.04 16.49 7.74
N PHE A 307 13.03 16.73 8.59
CA PHE A 307 13.23 16.87 10.02
C PHE A 307 13.87 15.61 10.63
N HIS A 308 13.37 14.42 10.27
CA HIS A 308 13.92 13.16 10.77
C HIS A 308 15.30 12.82 10.18
N ALA A 309 15.62 13.35 8.99
CA ALA A 309 16.95 13.24 8.39
C ALA A 309 17.96 14.27 8.95
N GLY A 310 17.53 15.19 9.82
CA GLY A 310 18.38 16.26 10.34
C GLY A 310 18.55 17.46 9.39
N ASN A 311 17.80 17.50 8.28
CA ASN A 311 17.84 18.55 7.27
C ASN A 311 16.99 19.77 7.71
N PHE A 312 17.33 20.40 8.83
CA PHE A 312 16.50 21.44 9.44
C PHE A 312 16.35 22.73 8.62
N THR A 313 17.20 22.97 7.63
CA THR A 313 17.18 24.17 6.79
C THR A 313 15.98 24.21 5.84
N THR A 314 15.51 23.06 5.36
CA THR A 314 14.41 22.96 4.39
C THR A 314 13.02 22.87 5.04
N VAL A 315 12.96 22.44 6.32
CA VAL A 315 11.70 22.23 7.05
C VAL A 315 10.81 23.47 7.09
N PRO A 316 11.30 24.69 7.45
CA PRO A 316 10.41 25.84 7.58
C PRO A 316 9.70 26.22 6.28
N SER A 317 10.45 26.27 5.17
CA SER A 317 9.88 26.61 3.86
C SER A 317 8.86 25.58 3.39
N SER A 318 9.09 24.30 3.69
CA SER A 318 8.16 23.21 3.37
C SER A 318 6.87 23.27 4.20
N VAL A 319 6.95 23.57 5.51
CA VAL A 319 5.77 23.77 6.36
C VAL A 319 4.95 25.00 5.94
N VAL A 320 5.62 26.10 5.59
CA VAL A 320 4.95 27.31 5.07
C VAL A 320 4.24 27.01 3.75
N ARG A 321 4.90 26.32 2.82
CA ARG A 321 4.28 25.91 1.54
C ARG A 321 3.11 24.96 1.76
N ALA A 322 3.24 24.02 2.69
CA ALA A 322 2.15 23.11 3.05
C ALA A 322 0.93 23.88 3.57
N THR A 323 1.15 24.84 4.46
CA THR A 323 0.11 25.69 5.04
C THR A 323 -0.55 26.60 4.01
N ALA A 324 0.23 27.16 3.07
CA ALA A 324 -0.30 27.99 1.99
C ALA A 324 -1.25 27.20 1.07
N HIS A 325 -1.01 25.90 0.89
CA HIS A 325 -1.89 25.01 0.14
C HIS A 325 -3.06 24.46 0.96
N ASN A 326 -2.86 24.24 2.26
CA ASN A 326 -3.89 23.79 3.18
C ASN A 326 -3.72 24.41 4.58
N PRO A 327 -4.48 25.48 4.89
CA PRO A 327 -4.37 26.18 6.17
C PRO A 327 -4.68 25.33 7.41
N THR A 328 -5.36 24.19 7.27
CA THR A 328 -5.66 23.32 8.42
C THR A 328 -4.40 22.78 9.10
N TYR A 329 -3.25 22.79 8.43
CA TYR A 329 -1.97 22.41 9.03
C TYR A 329 -1.47 23.36 10.13
N LEU A 330 -2.03 24.56 10.25
CA LEU A 330 -1.78 25.44 11.42
C LEU A 330 -2.27 24.81 12.73
N GLY A 331 -3.31 23.96 12.67
CA GLY A 331 -3.79 23.20 13.83
C GLY A 331 -2.99 21.92 14.11
N ASN A 332 -2.07 21.53 13.23
CA ASN A 332 -1.29 20.31 13.37
C ASN A 332 -0.10 20.53 14.31
N ARG A 333 -0.22 20.03 15.55
CA ARG A 333 0.84 20.14 16.58
C ARG A 333 2.18 19.57 16.14
N GLY A 334 2.18 18.50 15.35
CA GLY A 334 3.39 17.91 14.78
C GLY A 334 4.09 18.86 13.81
N ALA A 335 3.34 19.46 12.89
CA ALA A 335 3.84 20.44 11.93
C ALA A 335 4.47 21.66 12.63
N LEU A 336 3.80 22.19 13.66
CA LEU A 336 4.31 23.29 14.48
C LEU A 336 5.57 22.89 15.26
N SER A 337 5.58 21.69 15.82
CA SER A 337 6.73 21.16 16.57
C SER A 337 7.98 21.05 15.70
N ILE A 338 7.88 20.45 14.51
CA ILE A 338 9.04 20.34 13.61
C ILE A 338 9.49 21.73 13.11
N LEU A 339 8.55 22.64 12.83
CA LEU A 339 8.87 24.00 12.41
C LEU A 339 9.70 24.74 13.47
N LEU A 340 9.21 24.77 14.71
CA LEU A 340 9.89 25.48 15.80
C LEU A 340 11.26 24.88 16.11
N ARG A 341 11.35 23.54 16.17
CA ARG A 341 12.63 22.86 16.43
C ARG A 341 13.65 23.11 15.32
N SER A 342 13.21 23.11 14.06
CA SER A 342 14.09 23.42 12.93
C SER A 342 14.57 24.87 12.93
N VAL A 343 13.70 25.84 13.27
CA VAL A 343 14.11 27.25 13.40
C VAL A 343 15.17 27.42 14.50
N VAL A 344 14.96 26.80 15.66
CA VAL A 344 15.94 26.85 16.77
C VAL A 344 17.27 26.21 16.38
N ALA A 345 17.24 25.06 15.69
CA ALA A 345 18.43 24.37 15.22
C ALA A 345 19.25 25.24 14.24
N ASN A 346 18.59 25.94 13.32
CA ASN A 346 19.26 26.81 12.36
C ASN A 346 19.90 28.07 12.99
N VAL A 347 19.38 28.55 14.13
CA VAL A 347 19.92 29.73 14.83
C VAL A 347 21.13 29.39 15.72
N ARG A 348 21.31 28.13 16.11
CA ARG A 348 22.43 27.69 16.97
C ARG A 348 23.36 26.71 16.24
N PRO A 349 24.19 27.17 15.27
CA PRO A 349 25.03 26.31 14.44
C PRO A 349 26.23 25.63 15.15
N GLY A 350 26.18 25.39 16.48
CA GLY A 350 27.35 24.96 17.27
C GLY A 350 27.13 23.82 18.26
N ARG A 351 26.03 23.07 18.18
CA ARG A 351 25.82 21.84 18.98
C ARG A 351 25.17 20.77 18.10
N ALA A 352 25.97 20.11 17.27
CA ALA A 352 25.62 18.84 16.63
C ALA A 352 26.62 17.79 17.09
#